data_AF-A0A7V2B1G9-F1
#
_entry.id   AF-A0A7V2B1G9-F1
#
_cell.length_a   1.000
_cell.length_b   1.000
_cell.length_c   1.000
_cell.angle_alpha   90.00
_cell.angle_beta   90.00
_cell.angle_gamma   90.00
#
_symmetry.space_group_name_H-M   'P 1'
#
loop_
_entity.id
_entity.type
_entity.pdbx_description
1 polymer ?
#
loop_
_entity_poly.entity_id
_entity_poly.type
_entity_poly.pdbx_seq_one_letter_code
_entity_poly.pdbx_strand_id
1 'polypeptide(L)' 'MARAGVGIKVRDNEPIDRVLRRFKRAVNRSRLLREYRQHMYYIKPSEERRMEEQKALRNARRHSQQS' A
#
# COMPACT_ATOMS: atom_id res chain seq x y z
N MET A 1 -15.34 -12.88 -0.69
CA MET A 1 -14.21 -13.52 0.02
C MET A 1 -13.70 -12.57 1.09
N ALA A 2 -13.77 -12.94 2.37
CA ALA A 2 -13.27 -12.09 3.45
C ALA A 2 -11.76 -11.89 3.29
N ARG A 3 -11.31 -10.65 3.05
CA ARG A 3 -9.88 -10.34 3.05
C ARG A 3 -9.35 -10.56 4.46
N ALA A 4 -8.40 -11.47 4.64
CA ALA A 4 -7.73 -11.66 5.91
C ALA A 4 -7.11 -10.33 6.36
N GLY A 5 -7.42 -9.93 7.60
CA GLY A 5 -6.84 -8.73 8.22
C GLY A 5 -5.31 -8.85 8.30
N VAL A 6 -4.62 -7.71 8.25
CA VAL A 6 -3.15 -7.68 8.35
C VAL A 6 -2.73 -7.93 9.80
N GLY A 7 -2.33 -9.16 10.11
CA GLY A 7 -1.74 -9.55 11.39
C GLY A 7 -0.37 -10.19 11.21
N ILE A 8 0.47 -10.12 12.25
CA ILE A 8 1.72 -10.87 12.32
C ILE A 8 1.74 -11.71 13.59
N LYS A 9 2.30 -12.91 13.48
CA LYS A 9 2.59 -13.75 14.64
C LYS A 9 3.83 -13.22 15.35
N VAL A 10 3.71 -12.97 16.65
CA VAL A 10 4.82 -12.58 17.53
C VAL A 10 5.50 -13.85 18.04
N ARG A 11 6.82 -13.81 18.24
CA ARG A 11 7.60 -14.91 18.85
C ARG A 11 8.01 -14.51 20.26
N ASP A 12 8.18 -15.49 21.14
CA ASP A 12 8.27 -15.29 22.59
C ASP A 12 9.51 -14.49 23.05
N ASN A 13 10.57 -14.43 22.25
CA ASN A 13 11.83 -13.73 22.59
C ASN A 13 12.17 -12.58 21.62
N GLU A 14 11.17 -11.89 21.08
CA GLU A 14 11.42 -10.83 20.10
C GLU A 14 11.28 -9.41 20.70
N PRO A 15 12.26 -8.51 20.49
CA PRO A 15 12.13 -7.14 20.96
C PRO A 15 10.98 -6.42 20.24
N ILE A 16 10.21 -5.64 21.00
CA ILE A 16 8.98 -4.97 20.56
C ILE A 16 9.18 -4.13 19.29
N ASP A 17 10.32 -3.44 19.18
CA ASP A 17 10.64 -2.60 18.02
C ASP A 17 10.70 -3.41 16.71
N ARG A 18 11.21 -4.65 16.79
CA ARG A 18 11.31 -5.53 15.62
C ARG A 18 9.93 -5.98 15.17
N VAL A 19 9.04 -6.28 16.12
CA VAL A 19 7.64 -6.62 15.86
C VAL A 19 6.92 -5.44 15.19
N LEU A 20 7.04 -4.23 15.74
CA LEU A 20 6.43 -3.01 15.19
C LEU A 20 6.92 -2.71 13.77
N ARG A 21 8.22 -2.88 13.51
CA ARG A 21 8.78 -2.68 12.16
C ARG A 21 8.20 -3.66 11.16
N ARG A 22 8.05 -4.94 11.51
CA ARG A 22 7.39 -5.92 10.63
C ARG A 22 5.92 -5.60 10.45
N PHE A 23 5.24 -5.12 11.50
CA PHE A 23 3.83 -4.77 11.43
C PHE A 23 3.63 -3.67 10.41
N LYS A 24 4.40 -2.59 10.56
CA LYS A 24 4.40 -1.46 9.63
C LYS A 24 4.69 -1.91 8.18
N ARG A 25 5.64 -2.83 7.99
CA ARG A 25 5.93 -3.41 6.66
C ARG A 25 4.75 -4.22 6.10
N ALA A 26 4.11 -5.05 6.92
CA ALA A 26 2.95 -5.84 6.52
C ALA A 26 1.76 -4.94 6.13
N VAL A 27 1.48 -3.92 6.94
CA VAL A 27 0.44 -2.90 6.66
C VAL A 27 0.76 -2.14 5.38
N ASN A 28 1.99 -1.67 5.20
CA ASN A 28 2.39 -0.98 3.98
C ASN A 28 2.31 -1.86 2.73
N ARG A 29 2.66 -3.16 2.85
CA ARG A 29 2.55 -4.13 1.76
C ARG A 29 1.10 -4.38 1.37
N SER A 30 0.19 -4.46 2.34
CA SER A 30 -1.23 -4.70 2.10
C SER A 30 -1.92 -3.56 1.35
N ARG A 31 -1.32 -2.35 1.31
CA ARG A 31 -1.90 -1.13 0.73
C ARG A 31 -3.24 -0.71 1.35
N LEU A 32 -3.64 -1.29 2.48
CA LEU A 32 -4.90 -1.03 3.19
C LEU A 32 -5.17 0.48 3.36
N LEU A 33 -4.22 1.21 3.92
CA LEU A 33 -4.36 2.65 4.16
C LEU A 33 -4.48 3.46 2.86
N ARG A 34 -3.90 2.96 1.76
CA ARG A 34 -4.01 3.63 0.46
C ARG A 34 -5.40 3.42 -0.11
N GLU A 35 -5.89 2.19 -0.11
CA GLU A 35 -7.24 1.86 -0.57
C GLU A 35 -8.30 2.58 0.25
N TYR A 36 -8.14 2.62 1.58
CA TYR A 36 -9.03 3.38 2.45
C TYR A 36 -9.14 4.84 2.00
N ARG A 37 -8.00 5.53 1.83
CA ARG A 37 -7.98 6.94 1.36
C ARG A 37 -8.59 7.13 -0.03
N GLN A 38 -8.43 6.16 -0.94
CA GLN A 38 -9.00 6.23 -2.29
C GLN A 38 -10.53 6.17 -2.27
N HIS A 39 -11.13 5.46 -1.29
CA HIS A 39 -12.58 5.32 -1.16
C HIS A 39 -13.21 6.31 -0.17
N MET A 40 -12.44 7.24 0.40
CA MET A 40 -12.97 8.23 1.35
C MET A 40 -13.93 9.24 0.71
N TYR A 41 -13.82 9.45 -0.61
CA TYR A 41 -14.63 10.39 -1.36
C TYR A 41 -14.97 9.82 -2.73
N TYR A 42 -16.11 10.23 -3.28
CA TYR A 42 -16.48 9.87 -4.65
C TYR A 42 -15.55 10.58 -5.64
N ILE A 43 -15.02 9.81 -6.57
CA ILE A 43 -14.18 10.29 -7.67
C ILE A 43 -14.91 9.92 -8.96
N LYS A 44 -15.07 10.90 -9.86
CA LYS A 44 -15.66 10.63 -11.17
C LYS A 44 -14.78 9.61 -11.93
N PRO A 45 -15.37 8.65 -12.67
CA PRO A 45 -14.61 7.65 -13.42
C PRO A 45 -13.61 8.24 -14.43
N SER A 46 -13.84 9.46 -14.92
CA SER A 46 -12.89 10.17 -15.79
C SER A 46 -11.62 10.59 -15.05
N GLU A 47 -11.78 11.13 -13.84
CA GLU A 47 -10.68 11.60 -13.00
C GLU A 47 -9.86 10.43 -12.48
N GLU A 48 -10.52 9.32 -12.13
CA GLU A 48 -9.83 8.08 -11.74
C GLU A 48 -8.92 7.57 -12.86
N ARG A 49 -9.45 7.43 -14.08
CA ARG A 49 -8.67 7.02 -15.27
C ARG A 49 -7.49 7.96 -15.54
N ARG A 50 -7.72 9.28 -15.48
CA ARG A 50 -6.65 10.29 -15.65
C ARG A 50 -5.56 10.15 -14.60
N MET A 51 -5.90 9.90 -13.34
CA MET A 51 -4.93 9.70 -12.27
C MET A 51 -4.11 8.40 -12.43
N GLU A 52 -4.75 7.34 -12.92
CA GLU A 52 -4.10 6.06 -13.20
C GLU A 52 -3.08 6.17 -14.34
N GLU A 53 -3.44 6.82 -15.45
CA GLU A 53 -2.53 7.07 -16.57
C GLU A 53 -1.30 7.88 -16.14
N GLN A 54 -1.51 8.98 -15.40
CA GLN A 54 -0.41 9.79 -14.88
C GLN A 54 0.49 8.98 -13.93
N LYS A 55 -0.10 8.10 -13.11
CA LYS A 55 0.66 7.24 -12.20
C LYS A 55 1.49 6.21 -12.97
N ALA A 56 0.94 5.61 -14.03
CA ALA A 56 1.66 4.69 -14.89
C ALA A 56 2.86 5.38 -15.57
N LEU A 57 2.65 6.57 -16.15
CA LEU A 57 3.72 7.37 -16.75
C LEU A 57 4.82 7.72 -15.73
N ARG A 58 4.46 8.13 -14.52
CA ARG A 58 5.43 8.40 -13.45
C ARG A 58 6.24 7.17 -13.06
N ASN A 59 5.61 5.99 -13.00
CA ASN A 59 6.30 4.75 -12.67
C ASN A 59 7.26 4.32 -13.79
N ALA A 60 6.84 4.43 -15.05
CA ALA A 60 7.67 4.12 -16.21
C ALA A 60 8.93 5.00 -16.26
N ARG A 61 8.76 6.33 -16.06
CA ARG A 61 9.90 7.27 -15.99
C ARG A 61 10.90 6.94 -14.88
N ARG A 62 10.42 6.44 -13.73
CA ARG A 62 11.30 6.03 -12.63
C ARG A 62 12.07 4.75 -12.97
N HIS A 63 11.44 3.80 -13.66
CA HIS A 63 12.10 2.58 -14.11
C HIS A 63 13.19 2.89 -15.14
N SER A 64 12.89 3.75 -16.13
CA SER A 64 13.85 4.11 -17.17
C SER A 64 15.05 4.92 -16.66
N GLN A 65 14.92 5.62 -15.53
CA GLN A 65 16.03 6.34 -14.88
C GLN A 65 16.91 5.44 -14.01
N GLN A 66 16.45 4.23 -13.70
CA GLN A 66 17.19 3.26 -12.87
C GLN A 66 18.02 2.27 -13.69
N SER A 67 17.70 2.11 -14.97
CA SER A 67 18.43 1.31 -15.96
C SER A 67 19.56 2.09 -16.61
#